data_AF-A0A9D4K6F0-F1
#
_entry.id   AF-A0A9D4K6F0-F1
#
_cell.length_a   1.000
_cell.length_b   1.000
_cell.length_c   1.000
_cell.angle_alpha   90.00
_cell.angle_beta   90.00
_cell.angle_gamma   90.00
#
_symmetry.space_group_name_H-M   'P 1'
#
loop_
_entity.id
_entity.type
_entity.pdbx_description
1 polymer ?
#
loop_
_entity_poly.entity_id
_entity_poly.type
_entity_poly.pdbx_seq_one_letter_code
_entity_poly.pdbx_strand_id
1 'polypeptide(L)'
;MICLDDVLLICFVFDDDDNASYVFDDDDHASFVFDDDDNASFVFDDEDNASFVFHDDDNASFVFDDDDHASFVFDDDDNASFVFDDDDHASFVFDDDDHASFVFDDDDNASFVFDDDDNASFVFDDDDNASFVFDDDDNASFVFDDDDHVSFVFDDDDNASFVFDDDDNASFVFDDDDNASFVIDDDDNASFVFDDDAVV
;
A
#
# COMPACT_ATOMS: atom_id res chain seq x y z
N MET A 1 15.55 20.66 1.62
CA MET A 1 16.25 20.41 2.89
C MET A 1 16.05 21.56 3.87
N ILE A 2 14.93 21.52 4.57
CA ILE A 2 14.66 22.30 5.79
C ILE A 2 14.70 21.28 6.93
N CYS A 3 15.48 21.54 7.99
CA CYS A 3 15.47 20.74 9.22
C CYS A 3 15.15 21.66 10.40
N LEU A 4 14.15 21.33 11.22
CA LEU A 4 13.69 22.17 12.33
C LEU A 4 14.10 21.58 13.70
N ASP A 5 15.10 22.22 14.35
CA ASP A 5 15.55 22.04 15.76
C ASP A 5 16.15 20.67 16.21
N ASP A 6 16.94 20.68 17.30
CA ASP A 6 17.78 19.57 17.79
C ASP A 6 17.04 18.52 18.68
N VAL A 7 15.70 18.47 18.64
CA VAL A 7 14.88 17.55 19.47
C VAL A 7 13.80 16.81 18.69
N LEU A 8 13.25 17.43 17.64
CA LEU A 8 12.38 16.82 16.62
C LEU A 8 13.15 16.93 15.31
N LEU A 9 13.33 15.84 14.56
CA LEU A 9 14.14 15.86 13.33
C LEU A 9 13.23 15.77 12.11
N ILE A 10 12.46 16.84 11.86
CA ILE A 10 11.61 16.86 10.67
C ILE A 10 12.43 17.33 9.46
N CYS A 11 12.52 16.51 8.41
CA CYS A 11 13.25 16.83 7.18
C CYS A 11 12.33 16.79 5.96
N PHE A 12 12.37 17.86 5.16
CA PHE A 12 11.64 17.92 3.89
C PHE A 12 12.55 18.19 2.68
N VAL A 13 12.32 17.45 1.61
CA VAL A 13 12.81 17.69 0.25
C VAL A 13 11.61 17.67 -0.69
N PHE A 14 11.46 18.73 -1.48
CA PHE A 14 10.39 18.87 -2.47
C PHE A 14 11.07 19.28 -3.78
N ASP A 15 10.70 18.63 -4.87
CA ASP A 15 10.93 19.06 -6.24
C ASP A 15 9.57 18.93 -6.95
N ASP A 16 8.82 20.04 -7.03
CA ASP A 16 7.46 20.02 -7.61
C ASP A 16 7.41 21.04 -8.75
N ASP A 17 6.94 20.62 -9.92
CA ASP A 17 6.85 21.47 -11.11
C ASP A 17 5.48 22.17 -11.29
N ASP A 18 4.41 21.72 -10.58
CA ASP A 18 3.04 22.26 -10.67
C ASP A 18 2.32 22.57 -9.32
N ASN A 19 1.04 22.20 -9.11
CA ASN A 19 0.25 22.66 -7.96
C ASN A 19 0.19 21.64 -6.83
N ALA A 20 1.10 21.78 -5.86
CA ALA A 20 1.06 20.93 -4.68
C ALA A 20 0.35 21.57 -3.47
N SER A 21 -0.37 20.74 -2.71
CA SER A 21 -0.94 21.08 -1.40
C SER A 21 -0.51 20.05 -0.36
N TYR A 22 0.07 20.52 0.73
CA TYR A 22 0.54 19.67 1.82
C TYR A 22 -0.03 20.11 3.17
N VAL A 23 -0.52 19.15 3.95
CA VAL A 23 -0.86 19.30 5.36
C VAL A 23 -0.10 18.22 6.13
N PHE A 24 0.64 18.65 7.15
CA PHE A 24 1.38 17.76 8.04
C PHE A 24 1.01 18.12 9.48
N ASP A 25 0.60 17.14 10.26
CA ASP A 25 0.64 17.11 11.72
C ASP A 25 1.55 15.94 12.10
N ASP A 26 2.61 16.20 12.86
CA ASP A 26 3.60 15.19 13.27
C ASP A 26 4.15 15.61 14.64
N ASP A 27 4.07 14.69 15.61
CA ASP A 27 4.46 14.90 16.99
C ASP A 27 5.91 14.46 17.30
N ASP A 28 6.62 13.73 16.42
CA ASP A 28 7.99 13.25 16.64
C ASP A 28 8.99 13.40 15.46
N HIS A 29 9.34 12.33 14.73
CA HIS A 29 10.44 12.34 13.74
C HIS A 29 9.97 11.96 12.34
N ALA A 30 9.51 12.93 11.56
CA ALA A 30 9.25 12.65 10.14
C ALA A 30 10.38 13.01 9.15
N SER A 31 10.50 12.22 8.09
CA SER A 31 11.29 12.55 6.90
C SER A 31 10.45 12.40 5.66
N PHE A 32 10.34 13.46 4.86
CA PHE A 32 9.60 13.43 3.61
C PHE A 32 10.47 13.85 2.42
N VAL A 33 10.36 13.10 1.34
CA VAL A 33 10.93 13.40 0.03
C VAL A 33 9.80 13.30 -0.99
N PHE A 34 9.54 14.39 -1.71
CA PHE A 34 8.57 14.45 -2.79
C PHE A 34 9.28 14.92 -4.07
N ASP A 35 8.98 14.25 -5.17
CA ASP A 35 9.40 14.56 -6.53
C ASP A 35 8.17 14.35 -7.44
N ASP A 36 7.41 15.42 -7.70
CA ASP A 36 6.12 15.38 -8.41
C ASP A 36 6.11 16.35 -9.61
N ASP A 37 5.80 15.84 -10.80
CA ASP A 37 5.78 16.63 -12.04
C ASP A 37 4.43 17.37 -12.28
N ASP A 38 3.32 17.01 -11.60
CA ASP A 38 1.97 17.56 -11.87
C ASP A 38 1.19 18.05 -10.60
N ASN A 39 0.04 17.47 -10.22
CA ASN A 39 -0.79 17.99 -9.11
C ASN A 39 -0.89 17.03 -7.91
N ALA A 40 -0.03 17.24 -6.94
CA ALA A 40 -0.14 16.64 -5.62
C ALA A 40 -1.14 17.26 -4.63
N SER A 41 -1.82 16.38 -3.89
CA SER A 41 -2.46 16.69 -2.62
C SER A 41 -2.11 15.65 -1.56
N PHE A 42 -1.38 16.06 -0.52
CA PHE A 42 -1.03 15.18 0.58
C PHE A 42 -1.53 15.70 1.94
N VAL A 43 -2.05 14.78 2.74
CA VAL A 43 -2.40 14.98 4.15
C VAL A 43 -1.73 13.88 4.95
N PHE A 44 -0.94 14.27 5.95
CA PHE A 44 -0.28 13.36 6.89
C PHE A 44 -0.63 13.80 8.31
N ASP A 45 -1.06 12.84 9.11
CA ASP A 45 -1.21 12.89 10.56
C ASP A 45 -0.39 11.69 11.10
N ASP A 46 0.61 11.94 11.92
CA ASP A 46 1.47 10.89 12.51
C ASP A 46 1.79 11.22 13.98
N GLU A 47 1.60 10.28 14.90
CA GLU A 47 1.92 10.48 16.32
C GLU A 47 3.40 10.17 16.66
N ASP A 48 4.17 9.44 15.83
CA ASP A 48 5.53 8.96 16.17
C ASP A 48 6.60 9.13 15.05
N ASN A 49 6.99 8.09 14.29
CA ASN A 49 8.15 8.18 13.36
C ASN A 49 7.81 7.81 11.92
N ALA A 50 7.46 8.81 11.14
CA ALA A 50 7.27 8.68 9.70
C ALA A 50 8.54 8.78 8.83
N SER A 51 8.59 7.97 7.78
CA SER A 51 9.47 8.17 6.63
C SER A 51 8.72 7.95 5.33
N PHE A 52 8.66 8.99 4.51
CA PHE A 52 7.97 8.97 3.25
C PHE A 52 8.86 9.39 2.08
N VAL A 53 8.79 8.63 1.00
CA VAL A 53 9.38 8.97 -0.30
C VAL A 53 8.31 8.79 -1.36
N PHE A 54 8.03 9.86 -2.10
CA PHE A 54 7.08 9.87 -3.20
C PHE A 54 7.77 10.35 -4.46
N HIS A 55 7.61 9.59 -5.52
CA HIS A 55 7.85 10.01 -6.90
C HIS A 55 6.53 9.81 -7.66
N ASP A 56 6.06 10.84 -8.34
CA ASP A 56 4.86 10.78 -9.17
C ASP A 56 5.06 11.63 -10.43
N ASP A 57 4.77 11.09 -11.61
CA ASP A 57 4.85 11.81 -12.87
C ASP A 57 3.52 12.52 -13.26
N ASP A 58 2.40 12.22 -12.57
CA ASP A 58 1.05 12.75 -12.90
C ASP A 58 0.26 13.27 -11.65
N ASN A 59 -0.93 12.75 -11.29
CA ASN A 59 -1.76 13.33 -10.22
C ASN A 59 -1.90 12.44 -8.98
N ALA A 60 -1.12 12.78 -7.96
CA ALA A 60 -1.18 12.22 -6.63
C ALA A 60 -2.26 12.79 -5.70
N SER A 61 -3.01 11.90 -5.04
CA SER A 61 -3.78 12.23 -3.85
C SER A 61 -3.57 11.21 -2.75
N PHE A 62 -2.99 11.66 -1.64
CA PHE A 62 -2.70 10.79 -0.52
C PHE A 62 -3.23 11.34 0.82
N VAL A 63 -3.74 10.42 1.64
CA VAL A 63 -4.12 10.67 3.03
C VAL A 63 -3.51 9.57 3.88
N PHE A 64 -2.75 9.95 4.89
CA PHE A 64 -2.14 9.04 5.85
C PHE A 64 -2.49 9.50 7.27
N ASP A 65 -2.92 8.55 8.08
CA ASP A 65 -3.12 8.62 9.53
C ASP A 65 -2.35 7.43 10.12
N ASP A 66 -1.39 7.66 11.01
CA ASP A 66 -0.59 6.62 11.67
C ASP A 66 -0.34 6.97 13.15
N ASP A 67 -0.55 6.01 14.06
CA ASP A 67 -0.34 6.20 15.50
C ASP A 67 1.08 5.78 15.98
N ASP A 68 1.90 5.03 15.21
CA ASP A 68 3.28 4.65 15.62
C ASP A 68 4.38 4.79 14.53
N HIS A 69 4.68 3.76 13.73
CA HIS A 69 5.88 3.75 12.86
C HIS A 69 5.59 3.49 11.38
N ALA A 70 5.38 4.56 10.63
CA ALA A 70 5.24 4.56 9.19
C ALA A 70 6.55 4.60 8.39
N SER A 71 6.69 3.70 7.42
CA SER A 71 7.66 3.81 6.33
C SER A 71 7.03 3.51 4.98
N PHE A 72 7.00 4.51 4.11
CA PHE A 72 6.39 4.40 2.81
C PHE A 72 7.32 4.86 1.68
N VAL A 73 7.30 4.10 0.59
CA VAL A 73 7.93 4.45 -0.69
C VAL A 73 6.89 4.25 -1.77
N PHE A 74 6.66 5.29 -2.56
CA PHE A 74 5.76 5.28 -3.69
C PHE A 74 6.51 5.81 -4.92
N ASP A 75 6.37 5.07 -6.01
CA ASP A 75 6.76 5.42 -7.38
C ASP A 75 5.50 5.18 -8.24
N ASP A 76 5.01 6.21 -8.94
CA ASP A 76 3.85 6.10 -9.83
C ASP A 76 4.12 6.92 -11.11
N ASP A 77 3.89 6.33 -12.28
CA ASP A 77 4.03 7.01 -13.57
C ASP A 77 2.73 7.71 -14.02
N ASP A 78 1.56 7.44 -13.42
CA ASP A 78 0.24 7.99 -13.81
C ASP A 78 -0.59 8.53 -12.61
N ASN A 79 -1.79 8.00 -12.28
CA ASN A 79 -2.68 8.64 -11.29
C ASN A 79 -2.89 7.82 -10.02
N ALA A 80 -2.19 8.22 -8.96
CA ALA A 80 -2.29 7.69 -7.61
C ALA A 80 -3.43 8.27 -6.75
N SER A 81 -4.21 7.39 -6.13
CA SER A 81 -5.09 7.75 -5.01
C SER A 81 -4.98 6.75 -3.86
N PHE A 82 -4.49 7.22 -2.72
CA PHE A 82 -4.26 6.38 -1.56
C PHE A 82 -4.84 6.95 -0.27
N VAL A 83 -5.39 6.05 0.55
CA VAL A 83 -5.83 6.32 1.91
C VAL A 83 -5.30 5.22 2.81
N PHE A 84 -4.55 5.61 3.83
CA PHE A 84 -3.99 4.71 4.84
C PHE A 84 -4.38 5.20 6.23
N ASP A 85 -4.80 4.24 7.06
CA ASP A 85 -5.10 4.35 8.48
C ASP A 85 -4.39 3.15 9.14
N ASP A 86 -3.45 3.38 10.07
CA ASP A 86 -2.67 2.32 10.74
C ASP A 86 -2.48 2.68 12.22
N ASP A 87 -2.76 1.75 13.14
CA ASP A 87 -2.65 1.98 14.59
C ASP A 87 -1.25 1.59 15.17
N ASP A 88 -0.38 0.87 14.43
CA ASP A 88 0.95 0.41 14.91
C ASP A 88 2.07 0.54 13.86
N HIS A 89 2.48 -0.52 13.16
CA HIS A 89 3.69 -0.46 12.31
C HIS A 89 3.40 -0.73 10.83
N ALA A 90 3.34 0.36 10.06
CA ALA A 90 3.19 0.38 8.61
C ALA A 90 4.53 0.37 7.84
N SER A 91 4.72 -0.60 6.94
CA SER A 91 5.80 -0.59 5.95
C SER A 91 5.32 -0.94 4.55
N PHE A 92 5.36 0.06 3.67
CA PHE A 92 4.79 -0.04 2.33
C PHE A 92 5.79 0.36 1.24
N VAL A 93 5.79 -0.40 0.15
CA VAL A 93 6.49 -0.09 -1.09
C VAL A 93 5.52 -0.31 -2.24
N PHE A 94 5.29 0.73 -3.02
CA PHE A 94 4.43 0.72 -4.19
C PHE A 94 5.19 1.24 -5.41
N ASP A 95 5.07 0.50 -6.51
CA ASP A 95 5.54 0.82 -7.86
C ASP A 95 4.33 0.57 -8.78
N ASP A 96 3.86 1.57 -9.52
CA ASP A 96 2.71 1.48 -10.43
C ASP A 96 2.99 2.24 -11.72
N ASP A 97 2.78 1.62 -12.88
CA ASP A 97 3.01 2.26 -14.19
C ASP A 97 1.72 2.96 -14.75
N ASP A 98 0.53 2.75 -14.17
CA ASP A 98 -0.76 3.33 -14.66
C ASP A 98 -1.65 3.90 -13.51
N HIS A 99 -2.82 3.31 -13.21
CA HIS A 99 -3.76 3.93 -12.25
C HIS A 99 -3.89 3.12 -10.96
N ALA A 100 -3.30 3.64 -9.90
CA ALA A 100 -3.40 3.12 -8.55
C ALA A 100 -4.54 3.70 -7.70
N SER A 101 -5.36 2.82 -7.10
CA SER A 101 -6.31 3.21 -6.05
C SER A 101 -6.31 2.25 -4.87
N PHE A 102 -5.83 2.71 -3.72
CA PHE A 102 -5.69 1.90 -2.51
C PHE A 102 -6.42 2.52 -1.32
N VAL A 103 -7.08 1.66 -0.55
CA VAL A 103 -7.61 1.97 0.78
C VAL A 103 -7.13 0.88 1.72
N PHE A 104 -6.51 1.31 2.80
CA PHE A 104 -5.88 0.44 3.78
C PHE A 104 -6.27 0.91 5.19
N ASP A 105 -6.68 -0.03 6.02
CA ASP A 105 -7.08 0.11 7.42
C ASP A 105 -6.49 -1.11 8.16
N ASP A 106 -5.60 -0.90 9.14
CA ASP A 106 -5.03 -1.97 9.97
C ASP A 106 -4.84 -1.52 11.42
N ASP A 107 -5.28 -2.36 12.35
CA ASP A 107 -5.20 -2.12 13.79
C ASP A 107 -3.81 -2.48 14.37
N ASP A 108 -2.96 -3.24 13.65
CA ASP A 108 -1.68 -3.76 14.16
C ASP A 108 -0.52 -3.59 13.11
N ASN A 109 0.14 -4.66 12.64
CA ASN A 109 1.40 -4.54 11.87
C ASN A 109 1.19 -4.90 10.40
N ALA A 110 1.42 -3.92 9.52
CA ALA A 110 1.33 -4.09 8.09
C ALA A 110 2.66 -4.02 7.33
N SER A 111 2.82 -4.97 6.40
CA SER A 111 3.89 -4.92 5.40
C SER A 111 3.39 -5.27 4.01
N PHE A 112 3.52 -4.31 3.10
CA PHE A 112 3.06 -4.45 1.72
C PHE A 112 4.18 -4.13 0.74
N VAL A 113 4.26 -4.95 -0.29
CA VAL A 113 5.04 -4.69 -1.50
C VAL A 113 4.10 -4.88 -2.67
N PHE A 114 4.02 -3.87 -3.52
CA PHE A 114 3.15 -3.81 -4.67
C PHE A 114 3.94 -3.33 -5.88
N ASP A 115 3.79 -4.04 -7.00
CA ASP A 115 4.38 -3.79 -8.31
C ASP A 115 3.27 -4.10 -9.33
N ASP A 116 2.82 -3.12 -10.11
CA ASP A 116 1.80 -3.30 -11.16
C ASP A 116 2.12 -2.47 -12.41
N ASP A 117 2.06 -3.12 -13.57
CA ASP A 117 2.30 -2.48 -14.88
C ASP A 117 1.04 -1.76 -15.41
N ASP A 118 -0.16 -2.00 -14.84
CA ASP A 118 -1.47 -1.59 -15.38
C ASP A 118 -2.38 -1.01 -14.26
N ASN A 119 -3.69 -1.32 -14.21
CA ASN A 119 -4.61 -0.64 -13.27
C ASN A 119 -4.83 -1.44 -11.98
N ALA A 120 -4.41 -0.86 -10.86
CA ALA A 120 -4.55 -1.40 -9.52
C ALA A 120 -5.76 -0.85 -8.73
N SER A 121 -6.56 -1.73 -8.12
CA SER A 121 -7.54 -1.30 -7.10
C SER A 121 -7.64 -2.26 -5.91
N PHE A 122 -7.28 -1.74 -4.74
CA PHE A 122 -7.19 -2.52 -3.51
C PHE A 122 -7.98 -1.89 -2.37
N VAL A 123 -8.67 -2.74 -1.62
CA VAL A 123 -9.25 -2.40 -0.33
C VAL A 123 -8.80 -3.46 0.67
N PHE A 124 -8.20 -3.02 1.76
CA PHE A 124 -7.67 -3.85 2.82
C PHE A 124 -8.18 -3.36 4.17
N ASP A 125 -8.62 -4.31 4.99
CA ASP A 125 -9.13 -4.13 6.36
C ASP A 125 -8.61 -5.34 7.16
N ASP A 126 -7.79 -5.11 8.18
CA ASP A 126 -7.23 -6.16 9.06
C ASP A 126 -7.21 -5.72 10.53
N ASP A 127 -7.64 -6.61 11.42
CA ASP A 127 -7.60 -6.36 12.87
C ASP A 127 -6.24 -6.77 13.50
N ASP A 128 -5.39 -7.54 12.80
CA ASP A 128 -4.16 -8.13 13.36
C ASP A 128 -2.90 -7.91 12.45
N ASN A 129 -2.25 -8.92 11.86
CA ASN A 129 -0.96 -8.67 11.16
C ASN A 129 -1.06 -9.05 9.69
N ALA A 130 -0.83 -8.05 8.85
CA ALA A 130 -0.89 -8.10 7.41
C ALA A 130 0.50 -8.24 6.76
N SER A 131 0.69 -9.24 5.89
CA SER A 131 1.86 -9.27 5.01
C SER A 131 1.52 -9.65 3.57
N PHE A 132 1.73 -8.70 2.67
CA PHE A 132 1.32 -8.81 1.28
C PHE A 132 2.46 -8.53 0.31
N VAL A 133 2.54 -9.36 -0.72
CA VAL A 133 3.39 -9.14 -1.89
C VAL A 133 2.53 -9.36 -3.13
N PHE A 134 2.43 -8.34 -3.96
CA PHE A 134 1.69 -8.36 -5.22
C PHE A 134 2.62 -7.94 -6.36
N ASP A 135 2.52 -8.67 -7.46
CA ASP A 135 3.19 -8.48 -8.74
C ASP A 135 2.10 -8.78 -9.80
N ASP A 136 1.67 -7.79 -10.59
CA ASP A 136 0.66 -7.95 -11.66
C ASP A 136 1.13 -7.23 -12.93
N ASP A 137 1.10 -7.92 -14.07
CA ASP A 137 1.42 -7.29 -15.37
C ASP A 137 0.18 -6.59 -16.00
N ASP A 138 -1.02 -6.83 -15.47
CA ASP A 138 -2.32 -6.48 -16.08
C ASP A 138 -3.27 -5.88 -15.01
N ASN A 139 -4.61 -6.00 -15.13
CA ASN A 139 -5.50 -5.27 -14.20
C ASN A 139 -5.81 -6.06 -12.91
N ALA A 140 -5.40 -5.50 -11.76
CA ALA A 140 -5.64 -6.01 -10.42
C ALA A 140 -6.89 -5.41 -9.73
N SER A 141 -7.73 -6.26 -9.12
CA SER A 141 -8.76 -5.79 -8.17
C SER A 141 -8.97 -6.70 -6.98
N PHE A 142 -8.67 -6.19 -5.79
CA PHE A 142 -8.65 -6.97 -4.56
C PHE A 142 -9.44 -6.32 -3.44
N VAL A 143 -10.13 -7.16 -2.68
CA VAL A 143 -10.78 -6.79 -1.41
C VAL A 143 -10.42 -7.86 -0.39
N PHE A 144 -9.81 -7.44 0.71
CA PHE A 144 -9.43 -8.28 1.84
C PHE A 144 -10.05 -7.73 3.12
N ASP A 145 -10.51 -8.65 3.95
CA ASP A 145 -11.10 -8.45 5.29
C ASP A 145 -10.60 -9.64 6.12
N ASP A 146 -9.77 -9.41 7.14
CA ASP A 146 -9.20 -10.45 8.01
C ASP A 146 -9.27 -10.02 9.49
N ASP A 147 -9.71 -10.91 10.38
CA ASP A 147 -9.78 -10.64 11.82
C ASP A 147 -8.47 -11.06 12.56
N ASP A 148 -7.45 -11.61 11.89
CA ASP A 148 -6.33 -12.35 12.49
C ASP A 148 -5.00 -12.16 11.69
N HIS A 149 -4.10 -13.15 11.63
CA HIS A 149 -2.87 -13.02 10.84
C HIS A 149 -3.03 -13.48 9.39
N VAL A 150 -2.85 -12.56 8.44
CA VAL A 150 -2.88 -12.85 7.00
C VAL A 150 -1.51 -12.70 6.32
N SER A 151 -1.21 -13.64 5.42
CA SER A 151 -0.09 -13.50 4.49
C SER A 151 -0.49 -13.89 3.08
N PHE A 152 -0.23 -13.00 2.12
CA PHE A 152 -0.61 -13.17 0.74
C PHE A 152 0.60 -12.90 -0.18
N VAL A 153 0.81 -13.80 -1.13
CA VAL A 153 1.75 -13.61 -2.23
C VAL A 153 1.00 -13.86 -3.52
N PHE A 154 1.08 -12.93 -4.44
CA PHE A 154 0.39 -12.97 -5.72
C PHE A 154 1.29 -12.47 -6.84
N ASP A 155 1.24 -13.20 -7.94
CA ASP A 155 2.02 -13.07 -9.17
C ASP A 155 1.05 -13.47 -10.29
N ASP A 156 0.67 -12.53 -11.17
CA ASP A 156 -0.23 -12.77 -12.31
C ASP A 156 0.23 -12.00 -13.55
N ASP A 157 0.22 -12.67 -14.71
CA ASP A 157 0.57 -12.09 -16.00
C ASP A 157 -0.67 -11.42 -16.70
N ASP A 158 -1.87 -11.56 -16.11
CA ASP A 158 -3.17 -11.33 -16.75
C ASP A 158 -4.20 -10.79 -15.70
N ASN A 159 -5.39 -10.36 -16.12
CA ASN A 159 -6.33 -9.70 -15.17
C ASN A 159 -6.78 -10.56 -13.97
N ALA A 160 -6.64 -10.01 -12.78
CA ALA A 160 -7.02 -10.63 -11.51
C ALA A 160 -8.18 -9.96 -10.77
N SER A 161 -9.00 -10.77 -10.10
CA SER A 161 -9.98 -10.26 -9.14
C SER A 161 -10.23 -11.17 -7.95
N PHE A 162 -10.00 -10.66 -6.75
CA PHE A 162 -10.08 -11.41 -5.50
C PHE A 162 -10.98 -10.72 -4.48
N VAL A 163 -11.76 -11.54 -3.78
CA VAL A 163 -12.46 -11.15 -2.56
C VAL A 163 -12.16 -12.20 -1.50
N PHE A 164 -11.64 -11.73 -0.38
CA PHE A 164 -11.21 -12.55 0.75
C PHE A 164 -11.86 -12.02 2.04
N ASP A 165 -12.27 -12.95 2.89
CA ASP A 165 -12.96 -12.76 4.18
C ASP A 165 -12.56 -13.97 5.05
N ASP A 166 -11.80 -13.75 6.14
CA ASP A 166 -11.37 -14.82 7.06
C ASP A 166 -11.37 -14.35 8.53
N ASP A 167 -11.92 -15.22 9.40
CA ASP A 167 -12.03 -14.99 10.85
C ASP A 167 -10.78 -15.50 11.63
N ASP A 168 -9.84 -16.20 10.96
CA ASP A 168 -8.70 -16.91 11.55
C ASP A 168 -7.43 -16.73 10.69
N ASN A 169 -6.29 -17.28 11.14
CA ASN A 169 -5.02 -17.03 10.43
C ASN A 169 -4.99 -17.66 9.02
N ALA A 170 -4.61 -16.87 8.02
CA ALA A 170 -4.64 -17.22 6.62
C ALA A 170 -3.27 -17.11 5.91
N SER A 171 -3.04 -17.98 4.92
CA SER A 171 -1.85 -17.87 4.06
C SER A 171 -2.10 -18.31 2.63
N PHE A 172 -1.84 -17.43 1.68
CA PHE A 172 -2.08 -17.64 0.26
C PHE A 172 -0.82 -17.42 -0.57
N VAL A 173 -0.66 -18.28 -1.57
CA VAL A 173 0.26 -18.06 -2.67
C VAL A 173 -0.49 -18.32 -3.97
N PHE A 174 -0.50 -17.33 -4.85
CA PHE A 174 -1.09 -17.37 -6.17
C PHE A 174 0.00 -17.06 -7.21
N ASP A 175 -0.01 -17.84 -8.28
CA ASP A 175 0.90 -17.78 -9.43
C ASP A 175 0.02 -18.22 -10.62
N ASP A 176 -0.43 -17.24 -11.42
CA ASP A 176 -1.36 -17.46 -12.55
C ASP A 176 -0.81 -16.79 -13.83
N ASP A 177 -1.00 -17.45 -14.97
CA ASP A 177 -0.57 -16.97 -16.30
C ASP A 177 -1.80 -16.48 -17.12
N ASP A 178 -3.01 -16.68 -16.59
CA ASP A 178 -4.30 -16.46 -17.24
C ASP A 178 -5.25 -15.76 -16.24
N ASN A 179 -6.23 -15.00 -16.75
CA ASN A 179 -7.21 -14.30 -15.90
C ASN A 179 -7.76 -15.10 -14.69
N ALA A 180 -7.43 -14.63 -13.48
CA ALA A 180 -7.85 -15.19 -12.20
C ALA A 180 -9.14 -14.53 -11.64
N SER A 181 -9.99 -15.33 -11.00
CA SER A 181 -11.04 -14.77 -10.14
C SER A 181 -11.44 -15.70 -9.00
N PHE A 182 -11.28 -15.21 -7.78
CA PHE A 182 -11.51 -15.96 -6.56
C PHE A 182 -12.41 -15.22 -5.58
N VAL A 183 -13.23 -15.99 -4.88
CA VAL A 183 -13.98 -15.55 -3.71
C VAL A 183 -13.79 -16.61 -2.65
N ILE A 184 -13.19 -16.22 -1.54
CA ILE A 184 -12.84 -17.09 -0.42
C ILE A 184 -13.48 -16.49 0.84
N ASP A 185 -14.03 -17.38 1.65
CA ASP A 185 -14.79 -17.13 2.89
C ASP A 185 -14.43 -18.34 3.75
N ASP A 186 -13.55 -18.14 4.74
CA ASP A 186 -13.08 -19.18 5.68
C ASP A 186 -13.32 -18.73 7.13
N ASP A 187 -13.66 -19.69 8.00
CA ASP A 187 -13.91 -19.44 9.43
C ASP A 187 -12.85 -20.18 10.31
N ASP A 188 -11.78 -20.68 9.69
CA ASP A 188 -10.80 -21.59 10.29
C ASP A 188 -9.42 -21.32 9.63
N ASN A 189 -8.32 -21.65 10.31
CA ASN A 189 -6.97 -21.47 9.74
C ASN A 189 -6.81 -22.01 8.29
N ALA A 190 -6.58 -21.09 7.36
CA ALA A 190 -6.46 -21.33 5.93
C ALA A 190 -5.00 -21.43 5.47
N SER A 191 -4.73 -22.31 4.51
CA SER A 191 -3.50 -22.22 3.71
C SER A 191 -3.71 -22.79 2.32
N PHE A 192 -3.52 -21.94 1.32
CA PHE A 192 -3.73 -22.26 -0.08
C PHE A 192 -2.51 -21.91 -0.92
N VAL A 193 -2.26 -22.76 -1.93
CA VAL A 193 -1.26 -22.52 -2.97
C VAL A 193 -1.92 -22.85 -4.29
N PHE A 194 -1.99 -21.84 -5.16
CA PHE A 194 -2.45 -21.93 -6.53
C PHE A 194 -1.26 -21.61 -7.45
N ASP A 195 -1.18 -22.37 -8.53
CA ASP A 195 -0.10 -22.39 -9.51
C ASP A 195 -0.75 -22.92 -10.79
N ASP A 196 -1.13 -22.03 -11.71
CA ASP A 196 -1.69 -22.43 -13.02
C ASP A 196 -0.59 -22.83 -14.01
N ASP A 197 0.66 -22.47 -13.70
CA ASP A 197 1.87 -22.85 -14.42
C ASP A 197 2.22 -24.35 -14.23
N ALA A 198 1.43 -25.08 -13.42
CA ALA A 198 1.44 -26.52 -13.24
C ALA A 198 1.01 -27.31 -14.50
N VAL A 199 1.82 -27.26 -15.56
CA VAL A 199 1.80 -28.22 -16.66
C VAL A 199 2.15 -29.62 -16.13
N VAL A 200 1.13 -30.50 -16.10
CA VAL A 200 1.18 -31.96 -15.84
C VAL A 200 2.29 -32.71 -16.58
#